data_AF-A0A2V8J559-F1
#
_entry.id   AF-A0A2V8J559-F1
#
_cell.length_a   1.000
_cell.length_b   1.000
_cell.length_c   1.000
_cell.angle_alpha   90.00
_cell.angle_beta   90.00
_cell.angle_gamma   90.00
#
_symmetry.space_group_name_H-M   'P 1'
#
loop_
_entity.id
_entity.type
_entity.pdbx_description
1 polymer ?
#
loop_
_entity_poly.entity_id
_entity_poly.type
_entity_poly.pdbx_seq_one_letter_code
_entity_poly.pdbx_strand_id
1 'polypeptide(L)'
;MFQAMFDHIFGINQDLTYWEANNPMTLAKDTKKLNGLKLYFDCGTEDRYGFEVGAKQLDEMLTKAGYPHEAHLYPGGHGWDYARNHTSESMLFHWKVFNGK
;
A
#
# COMPACT_ATOMS: atom_id res chain seq x y z
N MET A 1 16.70 28.57 -0.59
CA MET A 1 15.27 28.49 -0.19
C MET A 1 14.44 27.76 -1.26
N PHE A 2 14.47 28.18 -2.53
CA PHE A 2 13.76 27.48 -3.62
C PHE A 2 14.26 26.04 -3.85
N GLN A 3 15.57 25.82 -3.98
CA GLN A 3 16.13 24.48 -4.19
C GLN A 3 15.79 23.51 -3.04
N ALA A 4 15.93 23.93 -1.79
CA ALA A 4 15.58 23.09 -0.64
C ALA A 4 14.08 22.75 -0.58
N MET A 5 13.20 23.67 -0.96
CA MET A 5 11.76 23.42 -1.07
C MET A 5 11.45 22.47 -2.22
N PHE A 6 12.08 22.68 -3.39
CA PHE A 6 11.98 21.81 -4.55
C PHE A 6 12.45 20.38 -4.21
N ASP A 7 13.63 20.26 -3.60
CA ASP A 7 14.19 18.98 -3.18
C ASP A 7 13.33 18.29 -2.12
N HIS A 8 12.67 19.04 -1.24
CA HIS A 8 11.75 18.49 -0.26
C HIS A 8 10.43 18.02 -0.89
N ILE A 9 9.84 18.83 -1.78
CA ILE A 9 8.58 18.49 -2.48
C ILE A 9 8.77 17.27 -3.39
N PHE A 10 9.92 17.17 -4.06
CA PHE A 10 10.22 16.10 -5.00
C PHE A 10 11.09 14.99 -4.41
N GLY A 11 11.43 15.07 -3.11
CA GLY A 11 12.24 14.07 -2.42
C GLY A 11 13.62 13.83 -3.07
N ILE A 12 14.30 14.88 -3.54
CA ILE A 12 15.62 14.78 -4.18
C ILE A 12 16.74 14.56 -3.15
N ASN A 13 16.48 14.90 -1.88
CA ASN A 13 17.34 14.58 -0.73
C ASN A 13 16.54 13.80 0.33
N GLN A 14 16.05 12.60 -0.03
CA GLN A 14 15.26 11.81 0.91
C GLN A 14 16.10 11.43 2.13
N ASP A 15 15.53 11.65 3.32
CA ASP A 15 16.02 10.96 4.51
C ASP A 15 15.72 9.46 4.33
N LEU A 16 16.73 8.73 3.87
CA LEU A 16 16.63 7.29 3.63
C LEU A 16 16.34 6.53 4.92
N THR A 17 16.74 7.07 6.08
CA THR A 17 16.42 6.45 7.37
C THR A 17 14.92 6.56 7.63
N TYR A 18 14.35 7.74 7.41
CA TYR A 18 12.91 7.93 7.50
C TYR A 18 12.15 7.10 6.46
N TRP A 19 12.61 7.08 5.20
CA TRP A 19 12.00 6.26 4.15
C TRP A 19 11.97 4.78 4.54
N GLU A 20 13.12 4.22 4.92
CA GLU A 20 13.20 2.81 5.32
C GLU A 20 12.36 2.49 6.56
N ALA A 21 12.30 3.40 7.54
CA ALA A 21 11.48 3.22 8.74
C ALA A 21 9.98 3.17 8.44
N ASN A 22 9.52 3.80 7.35
CA ASN A 22 8.10 3.92 6.99
C ASN A 22 7.71 3.14 5.73
N ASN A 23 8.66 2.51 5.05
CA ASN A 23 8.39 1.68 3.89
C ASN A 23 7.57 0.44 4.29
N PRO A 24 6.39 0.18 3.68
CA PRO A 24 5.55 -0.99 3.98
C PRO A 24 6.31 -2.32 3.91
N MET A 25 7.25 -2.44 2.97
CA MET A 25 8.07 -3.64 2.80
C MET A 25 9.01 -3.84 3.99
N THR A 26 9.61 -2.77 4.52
CA THR A 26 10.47 -2.86 5.69
C THR A 26 9.66 -3.12 6.96
N LEU A 27 8.45 -2.56 7.08
CA LEU A 27 7.52 -2.88 8.17
C LEU A 27 7.08 -4.35 8.13
N ALA A 28 6.79 -4.90 6.94
CA ALA A 28 6.36 -6.29 6.76
C ALA A 28 7.45 -7.34 7.10
N LYS A 29 8.73 -6.95 7.19
CA LYS A 29 9.81 -7.84 7.69
C LYS A 29 9.59 -8.29 9.14
N ASP A 30 8.92 -7.47 9.94
CA ASP A 30 8.52 -7.78 11.32
C ASP A 30 7.05 -7.43 11.52
N THR A 31 6.17 -8.39 11.21
CA THR A 31 4.72 -8.22 11.25
C THR A 31 4.17 -7.91 12.64
N LYS A 32 4.96 -8.06 13.71
CA LYS A 32 4.59 -7.58 15.06
C LYS A 32 4.41 -6.07 15.10
N LYS A 33 5.06 -5.32 14.20
CA LYS A 33 4.86 -3.88 14.03
C LYS A 33 3.50 -3.52 13.44
N LEU A 34 2.82 -4.49 12.84
CA LEU A 34 1.49 -4.35 12.27
C LEU A 34 0.41 -4.89 13.22
N ASN A 35 0.76 -5.30 14.45
CA ASN A 35 -0.16 -6.04 15.31
C ASN A 35 -1.46 -5.28 15.58
N GLY A 36 -2.59 -5.95 15.39
CA GLY A 36 -3.93 -5.37 15.53
C GLY A 36 -4.48 -4.66 14.29
N LEU A 37 -3.68 -4.43 13.25
CA LEU A 37 -4.19 -3.93 11.98
C LEU A 37 -4.93 -5.02 11.20
N LYS A 38 -5.96 -4.60 10.49
CA LYS A 38 -6.58 -5.38 9.42
C LYS A 38 -6.20 -4.70 8.12
N LEU A 39 -5.50 -5.41 7.24
CA LEU A 39 -4.92 -4.82 6.04
C LEU A 39 -5.74 -5.18 4.82
N TYR A 40 -6.01 -4.16 4.01
CA TYR A 40 -6.54 -4.27 2.66
C TYR A 40 -5.71 -3.35 1.77
N PHE A 41 -5.32 -3.84 0.60
CA PHE A 41 -4.72 -3.02 -0.45
C PHE A 41 -5.04 -3.61 -1.82
N ASP A 42 -5.19 -2.73 -2.81
CA ASP A 42 -5.40 -3.12 -4.19
C ASP A 42 -4.58 -2.26 -5.15
N CYS A 43 -4.35 -2.77 -6.36
CA CYS A 43 -3.68 -2.05 -7.42
C CYS A 43 -4.19 -2.47 -8.81
N GLY A 44 -4.14 -1.53 -9.75
CA GLY A 44 -4.47 -1.79 -11.15
C GLY A 44 -3.43 -2.64 -11.85
N THR A 45 -3.85 -3.58 -12.71
CA THR A 45 -2.95 -4.39 -13.55
C THR A 45 -2.32 -3.62 -14.70
N GLU A 46 -2.90 -2.47 -15.08
CA GLU A 46 -2.37 -1.56 -16.10
C GLU A 46 -1.89 -0.24 -15.47
N ASP A 47 -1.44 -0.28 -14.21
CA ASP A 47 -0.87 0.87 -13.54
C ASP A 47 0.42 1.33 -14.24
N ARG A 48 0.37 2.49 -14.90
CA ARG A 48 1.52 3.06 -15.63
C ARG A 48 2.74 3.36 -14.75
N TYR A 49 2.59 3.39 -13.43
CA TYR A 49 3.69 3.59 -12.48
C TYR A 49 4.32 2.28 -12.00
N GLY A 50 3.76 1.13 -12.37
CA GLY A 50 4.31 -0.19 -11.99
C GLY A 50 4.03 -0.58 -10.53
N PHE A 51 3.04 0.04 -9.88
CA PHE A 51 2.75 -0.21 -8.46
C PHE A 51 2.24 -1.63 -8.19
N GLU A 52 1.73 -2.33 -9.19
CA GLU A 52 1.32 -3.72 -9.08
C GLU A 52 2.50 -4.64 -8.71
N VAL A 53 3.73 -4.27 -9.09
CA VAL A 53 4.93 -5.01 -8.69
C VAL A 53 5.12 -4.94 -7.18
N GLY A 54 5.05 -3.74 -6.60
CA GLY A 54 5.19 -3.54 -5.16
C GLY A 54 4.03 -4.17 -4.38
N ALA A 55 2.80 -4.07 -4.89
CA ALA A 55 1.63 -4.71 -4.29
C ALA A 55 1.78 -6.24 -4.21
N LYS A 56 2.21 -6.89 -5.31
CA LYS A 56 2.49 -8.35 -5.32
C LYS A 56 3.57 -8.73 -4.32
N GLN A 57 4.66 -7.98 -4.27
CA GLN A 57 5.76 -8.26 -3.34
C GLN A 57 5.31 -8.14 -1.87
N LEU A 58 4.46 -7.16 -1.54
CA LEU A 58 3.94 -7.00 -0.19
C LEU A 58 2.98 -8.13 0.19
N ASP A 59 2.09 -8.53 -0.72
CA ASP A 59 1.21 -9.71 -0.57
C ASP A 59 2.04 -10.96 -0.28
N GLU A 60 3.03 -11.26 -1.13
CA GLU A 60 3.92 -12.42 -0.95
C GLU A 60 4.62 -12.41 0.42
N MET A 61 5.10 -11.25 0.88
CA MET A 61 5.75 -11.11 2.18
C MET A 61 4.79 -11.38 3.35
N LEU A 62 3.59 -10.78 3.32
CA LEU A 62 2.59 -10.95 4.38
C LEU A 62 2.02 -12.37 4.38
N THR A 63 1.78 -12.95 3.21
CA THR A 63 1.37 -14.34 3.03
C THR A 63 2.41 -15.30 3.61
N LYS A 64 3.69 -15.12 3.27
CA LYS A 64 4.78 -15.93 3.83
C LYS A 64 4.92 -15.81 5.35
N ALA A 65 4.63 -14.63 5.89
CA ALA A 65 4.62 -14.37 7.33
C ALA A 65 3.36 -14.88 8.05
N GLY A 66 2.37 -15.41 7.32
CA GLY A 66 1.09 -15.85 7.86
C GLY A 66 0.26 -14.71 8.45
N TYR A 67 0.48 -13.46 7.99
CA TYR A 67 -0.20 -12.29 8.51
C TYR A 67 -1.51 -12.05 7.73
N PRO A 68 -2.69 -12.04 8.37
CA PRO A 68 -3.96 -11.87 7.67
C PRO A 68 -4.09 -10.52 6.97
N HIS A 69 -4.39 -10.55 5.68
CA HIS A 69 -4.61 -9.38 4.84
C HIS A 69 -5.46 -9.75 3.62
N GLU A 70 -6.04 -8.74 2.96
CA GLU A 70 -6.70 -8.84 1.66
C GLU A 70 -5.88 -8.05 0.63
N ALA A 71 -5.36 -8.73 -0.39
CA ALA A 71 -4.60 -8.12 -1.47
C ALA A 71 -5.27 -8.44 -2.80
N HIS A 72 -5.49 -7.42 -3.63
CA HIS A 72 -6.16 -7.59 -4.92
C HIS A 72 -5.46 -6.86 -6.05
N LEU A 73 -5.53 -7.47 -7.23
CA LEU A 73 -5.18 -6.82 -8.48
C LEU A 73 -6.39 -6.83 -9.38
N TYR A 74 -6.81 -5.65 -9.82
CA TYR A 74 -7.98 -5.49 -10.68
C TYR A 74 -7.59 -4.86 -12.01
N PRO A 75 -8.35 -5.11 -13.09
CA PRO A 75 -8.20 -4.36 -14.32
C PRO A 75 -8.37 -2.85 -14.09
N GLY A 76 -7.48 -2.07 -14.70
CA GLY A 76 -7.42 -0.62 -14.74
C GLY A 76 -6.03 -0.07 -14.42
N GLY A 77 -5.84 1.24 -14.65
CA GLY A 77 -4.58 1.94 -14.35
C GLY A 77 -4.70 2.91 -13.17
N HIS A 78 -3.66 3.70 -12.91
CA HIS A 78 -3.64 4.66 -11.80
C HIS A 78 -4.44 5.94 -12.10
N GLY A 79 -5.74 5.92 -11.81
CA GLY A 79 -6.62 7.07 -12.08
C GLY A 79 -8.02 6.97 -11.50
N TRP A 80 -8.81 8.00 -11.77
CA TRP A 80 -10.17 8.15 -11.21
C TRP A 80 -11.14 7.06 -11.62
N ASP A 81 -11.02 6.50 -12.83
CA ASP A 81 -11.89 5.42 -13.27
C ASP A 81 -11.64 4.14 -12.46
N TYR A 82 -10.37 3.81 -12.20
CA TYR A 82 -10.01 2.70 -11.32
C TYR A 82 -10.55 2.93 -9.91
N ALA A 83 -10.29 4.10 -9.32
CA ALA A 83 -10.79 4.43 -7.99
C ALA A 83 -12.33 4.33 -7.91
N ARG A 84 -13.04 4.88 -8.89
CA ARG A 84 -14.51 4.81 -8.95
C ARG A 84 -15.01 3.36 -8.99
N ASN A 85 -14.34 2.51 -9.76
CA ASN A 85 -14.76 1.13 -9.97
C ASN A 85 -14.44 0.21 -8.78
N HIS A 86 -13.35 0.47 -8.05
CA HIS A 86 -12.82 -0.47 -7.05
C HIS A 86 -12.84 0.05 -5.59
N THR A 87 -13.31 1.28 -5.34
CA THR A 87 -13.42 1.80 -3.96
C THR A 87 -14.40 0.97 -3.13
N SER A 88 -15.43 0.38 -3.75
CA SER A 88 -16.48 -0.33 -3.02
C SER A 88 -15.95 -1.56 -2.26
N GLU A 89 -14.90 -2.18 -2.76
CA GLU A 89 -14.24 -3.36 -2.25
C GLU A 89 -13.54 -3.04 -0.92
N SER A 90 -12.78 -1.94 -0.88
CA SER A 90 -12.19 -1.43 0.37
C SER A 90 -13.25 -1.06 1.41
N MET A 91 -14.38 -0.48 0.98
CA MET A 91 -15.48 -0.13 1.88
C MET A 91 -16.16 -1.37 2.45
N LEU A 92 -16.32 -2.41 1.64
CA LEU A 92 -16.86 -3.69 2.07
C LEU A 92 -15.93 -4.39 3.07
N PHE A 93 -14.62 -4.36 2.83
CA PHE A 93 -13.62 -4.81 3.79
C PHE A 93 -13.78 -4.09 5.14
N HIS A 94 -13.82 -2.76 5.12
CA HIS A 94 -14.02 -1.97 6.34
C HIS A 94 -15.34 -2.30 7.03
N TRP A 95 -16.44 -2.41 6.29
CA TRP A 95 -17.73 -2.80 6.85
C TRP A 95 -17.66 -4.16 7.56
N LYS A 96 -17.06 -5.19 6.94
CA LYS A 96 -16.89 -6.51 7.57
C LYS A 96 -16.02 -6.44 8.84
N VAL A 97 -14.90 -5.73 8.76
CA VAL A 97 -13.95 -5.58 9.87
C VAL A 97 -14.58 -4.84 11.06
N PHE A 98 -15.38 -3.81 10.81
CA PHE A 98 -16.02 -3.03 11.86
C PHE A 98 -17.30 -3.67 12.39
N ASN A 99 -18.04 -4.41 11.56
CA ASN A 99 -19.23 -5.16 11.97
C ASN A 99 -18.88 -6.46 12.71
N GLY A 100 -17.63 -6.92 12.61
CA GLY A 100 -17.08 -8.00 13.44
C GLY A 100 -16.60 -7.54 14.83
N LYS A 101 -16.90 -6.29 15.22
CA LYS A 101 -16.87 -5.84 16.62
C LYS A 101 -18.24 -6.00 17.25
#